data_AF-A0A355T1Q8-F1
#
_entry.id   AF-A0A355T1Q8-F1
#
_cell.length_a   1.000
_cell.length_b   1.000
_cell.length_c   1.000
_cell.angle_alpha   90.00
_cell.angle_beta   90.00
_cell.angle_gamma   90.00
#
_symmetry.space_group_name_H-M   'P 1'
#
loop_
_entity.id
_entity.type
_entity.pdbx_description
1 polymer ?
#
loop_
_entity_poly.entity_id
_entity_poly.type
_entity_poly.pdbx_seq_one_letter_code
_entity_poly.pdbx_strand_id
1 'polypeptide(L)'
;NWLLLSSYQRGHSIESAFGLVKGALLLPLYGQTKTGRLDMGRLDGKVAIVTGAAKGIGAAASGLLAEEGAAVVCTDIDVPAGEAVADAIQNNGGKATFMAHNVTSEDAWEKVAAHAVDSFGQLDILVNNAGIAPPGAPIEDLELDAWRNTIAIDLDSV
;
A
#
# COMPACT_ATOMS: atom_id res chain seq x y z
N ASN A 1 -2.12 -6.08 34.64
CA ASN A 1 -3.39 -6.69 35.09
C ASN A 1 -4.19 -7.05 33.85
N TRP A 2 -4.69 -8.29 33.75
CA TRP A 2 -5.33 -8.97 32.59
C TRP A 2 -4.33 -9.42 31.50
N LEU A 3 -3.96 -10.69 31.18
CA LEU A 3 -4.56 -12.06 31.25
C LEU A 3 -5.95 -12.09 30.58
N LEU A 4 -6.28 -12.87 29.52
CA LEU A 4 -6.00 -14.28 29.15
C LEU A 4 -6.55 -14.51 27.70
N LEU A 5 -5.90 -15.20 26.76
CA LEU A 5 -6.11 -16.59 26.24
C LEU A 5 -5.86 -16.54 24.70
N SER A 6 -5.31 -17.49 23.95
CA SER A 6 -4.99 -18.91 24.13
C SER A 6 -3.98 -19.28 23.02
N SER A 7 -2.84 -19.88 23.40
CA SER A 7 -1.85 -20.46 22.48
C SER A 7 -1.87 -21.98 22.60
N TYR A 8 -2.26 -22.67 21.52
CA TYR A 8 -2.20 -24.12 21.40
C TYR A 8 -0.82 -24.52 20.83
N GLN A 9 -0.02 -25.25 21.60
CA GLN A 9 1.17 -25.96 21.13
C GLN A 9 1.07 -27.47 21.41
N ARG A 10 1.35 -28.28 20.37
CA ARG A 10 2.26 -29.46 20.33
C ARG A 10 1.71 -30.62 19.48
N GLY A 11 2.63 -31.26 18.74
CA GLY A 11 2.38 -32.50 17.98
C GLY A 11 3.29 -32.64 16.75
N HIS A 12 4.62 -32.74 16.92
CA HIS A 12 5.43 -33.98 16.91
C HIS A 12 5.91 -34.42 15.52
N SER A 13 7.22 -34.68 15.49
CA SER A 13 8.09 -35.04 14.38
C SER A 13 7.88 -36.45 13.86
N ILE A 14 8.31 -36.62 12.61
CA ILE A 14 8.33 -37.82 11.79
C ILE A 14 9.47 -38.78 12.20
N GLU A 15 9.22 -40.10 12.03
CA GLU A 15 10.16 -41.19 11.69
C GLU A 15 10.04 -42.50 12.50
N SER A 16 10.15 -43.60 11.75
CA SER A 16 10.43 -45.00 12.08
C SER A 16 9.25 -45.96 12.33
N ALA A 17 8.90 -46.74 11.30
CA ALA A 17 8.67 -48.18 11.41
C ALA A 17 8.53 -48.83 10.01
N PHE A 18 9.48 -49.71 9.66
CA PHE A 18 9.35 -50.71 8.60
C PHE A 18 8.25 -51.72 8.94
N GLY A 19 7.41 -52.12 7.98
CA GLY A 19 6.51 -53.27 8.16
C GLY A 19 5.46 -53.46 7.06
N LEU A 20 5.73 -54.43 6.18
CA LEU A 20 4.85 -55.04 5.17
C LEU A 20 3.35 -55.13 5.53
N VAL A 21 2.46 -54.65 4.66
CA VAL A 21 1.18 -55.33 4.31
C VAL A 21 0.83 -55.08 2.83
N LYS A 22 0.41 -56.16 2.17
CA LYS A 22 0.04 -56.31 0.74
C LYS A 22 -1.21 -55.53 0.33
N GLY A 23 -1.17 -54.99 -0.89
CA GLY A 23 -2.25 -55.05 -1.88
C GLY A 23 -3.59 -54.38 -1.55
N ALA A 24 -3.74 -53.12 -1.94
CA ALA A 24 -5.02 -52.55 -2.37
C ALA A 24 -4.75 -51.32 -3.25
N LEU A 25 -5.52 -51.18 -4.32
CA LEU A 25 -5.46 -50.08 -5.30
C LEU A 25 -5.36 -48.71 -4.61
N LEU A 26 -4.27 -47.99 -4.86
CA LEU A 26 -4.17 -46.55 -4.63
C LEU A 26 -4.23 -45.88 -6.00
N LEU A 27 -5.42 -45.41 -6.38
CA LEU A 27 -5.53 -44.34 -7.37
C LEU A 27 -4.74 -43.15 -6.83
N PRO A 28 -3.84 -42.52 -7.60
CA PRO A 28 -3.18 -41.32 -7.12
C PRO A 28 -4.25 -40.26 -6.91
N LEU A 29 -4.45 -39.86 -5.65
CA LEU A 29 -5.23 -38.68 -5.32
C LEU A 29 -4.59 -37.51 -6.05
N TYR A 30 -5.34 -37.06 -7.05
CA TYR A 30 -5.09 -35.91 -7.90
C TYR A 30 -4.56 -34.76 -7.03
N GLY A 31 -3.27 -34.46 -7.17
CA GLY A 31 -2.73 -33.19 -6.72
C GLY A 31 -3.56 -32.10 -7.38
N GLN A 32 -4.19 -31.27 -6.57
CA GLN A 32 -4.78 -30.03 -7.04
C GLN A 32 -3.63 -29.15 -7.51
N THR A 33 -3.20 -29.32 -8.76
CA THR A 33 -2.47 -28.27 -9.46
C THR A 33 -3.43 -27.09 -9.48
N LYS A 34 -3.06 -25.99 -8.82
CA LYS A 34 -3.74 -24.70 -8.98
C LYS A 34 -3.90 -24.49 -10.47
N THR A 35 -5.12 -24.62 -10.97
CA THR A 35 -5.45 -24.39 -12.36
C THR A 35 -5.10 -22.93 -12.65
N GLY A 36 -4.26 -22.73 -13.67
CA GLY A 36 -3.68 -21.46 -14.03
C GLY A 36 -4.72 -20.42 -14.46
N ARG A 37 -5.26 -19.70 -13.48
CA ARG A 37 -5.48 -18.27 -13.64
C ARG A 37 -4.13 -17.65 -13.30
N LEU A 38 -3.50 -16.94 -14.25
CA LEU A 38 -2.46 -15.98 -13.85
C LEU A 38 -3.14 -15.10 -12.80
N ASP A 39 -2.70 -15.17 -11.54
CA ASP A 39 -3.31 -14.39 -10.46
C ASP A 39 -2.91 -12.93 -10.69
N MET A 40 -3.62 -12.29 -11.62
CA MET A 40 -3.57 -10.87 -11.86
C MET A 40 -4.16 -10.23 -10.60
N GLY A 41 -3.36 -9.39 -9.93
CA GLY A 41 -3.83 -8.61 -8.80
C GLY A 41 -5.07 -7.79 -9.18
N ARG A 42 -5.89 -7.42 -8.20
CA ARG A 42 -7.19 -6.78 -8.44
C ARG A 42 -7.09 -5.45 -9.18
N LEU A 43 -5.90 -4.85 -9.19
CA LEU A 43 -5.60 -3.55 -9.79
C LEU A 43 -4.59 -3.68 -10.92
N ASP A 44 -4.42 -4.87 -11.51
CA ASP A 44 -3.51 -5.07 -12.61
C ASP A 44 -3.80 -4.11 -13.77
N GLY A 45 -2.76 -3.41 -14.22
CA GLY A 45 -2.83 -2.39 -15.27
C GLY A 45 -3.49 -1.07 -14.85
N LYS A 46 -3.79 -0.85 -13.56
CA LYS A 46 -4.30 0.42 -13.04
C LYS A 46 -3.18 1.38 -12.66
N VAL A 47 -3.46 2.67 -12.70
CA VAL A 47 -2.53 3.72 -12.27
C VAL A 47 -3.12 4.51 -11.12
N ALA A 48 -2.35 4.67 -10.06
CA ALA A 48 -2.75 5.36 -8.84
C ALA A 48 -1.83 6.54 -8.53
N ILE A 49 -2.41 7.65 -8.07
CA ILE A 49 -1.69 8.68 -7.33
C ILE A 49 -2.02 8.53 -5.85
N VAL A 50 -1.00 8.55 -4.99
CA VAL A 50 -1.16 8.59 -3.54
C VAL A 50 -0.46 9.83 -3.00
N THR A 51 -1.22 10.73 -2.36
CA THR A 51 -0.65 11.90 -1.68
C THR A 51 -0.30 11.59 -0.23
N GLY A 52 0.73 12.24 0.32
CA GLY A 52 1.22 11.92 1.67
C GLY A 52 1.83 10.52 1.75
N ALA A 53 2.48 10.06 0.67
CA ALA A 53 2.93 8.69 0.50
C ALA A 53 4.23 8.37 1.24
N ALA A 54 4.92 9.34 1.83
CA ALA A 54 6.23 9.11 2.45
C ALA A 54 6.16 8.26 3.74
N LYS A 55 4.99 8.17 4.39
CA LYS A 55 4.84 7.46 5.67
C LYS A 55 3.40 7.01 5.95
N GLY A 56 3.25 6.23 7.02
CA GLY A 56 1.95 5.90 7.60
C GLY A 56 1.01 5.21 6.61
N ILE A 57 -0.24 5.69 6.58
CA ILE A 57 -1.30 5.11 5.73
C ILE A 57 -0.98 5.29 4.25
N GLY A 58 -0.42 6.42 3.84
CA GLY A 58 -0.04 6.66 2.43
C GLY A 58 1.03 5.69 1.93
N ALA A 59 2.07 5.46 2.72
CA ALA A 59 3.11 4.47 2.39
C ALA A 59 2.55 3.05 2.31
N ALA A 60 1.74 2.66 3.30
CA ALA A 60 1.10 1.34 3.33
C ALA A 60 0.13 1.14 2.15
N ALA A 61 -0.69 2.15 1.84
CA ALA A 61 -1.60 2.13 0.71
C ALA A 61 -0.83 2.02 -0.62
N SER A 62 0.26 2.77 -0.77
CA SER A 62 1.11 2.70 -1.97
C SER A 62 1.68 1.29 -2.18
N GLY A 63 2.16 0.65 -1.11
CA GLY A 63 2.61 -0.75 -1.15
C GLY A 63 1.50 -1.72 -1.55
N LEU A 64 0.35 -1.66 -0.88
CA LEU A 64 -0.79 -2.57 -1.15
C LEU A 64 -1.35 -2.40 -2.56
N LEU A 65 -1.44 -1.16 -3.07
CA LEU A 65 -1.89 -0.90 -4.45
C LEU A 65 -0.93 -1.54 -5.46
N ALA A 66 0.38 -1.42 -5.23
CA ALA A 66 1.40 -2.02 -6.08
C ALA A 66 1.42 -3.55 -6.00
N GLU A 67 1.24 -4.13 -4.81
CA GLU A 67 1.08 -5.58 -4.61
C GLU A 67 -0.12 -6.14 -5.39
N GLU A 68 -1.18 -5.36 -5.53
CA GLU A 68 -2.35 -5.69 -6.34
C GLU A 68 -2.20 -5.35 -7.84
N GLY A 69 -1.00 -4.93 -8.29
CA GLY A 69 -0.65 -4.76 -9.70
C GLY A 69 -0.77 -3.34 -10.25
N ALA A 70 -1.09 -2.35 -9.42
CA ALA A 70 -1.13 -0.96 -9.88
C ALA A 70 0.27 -0.37 -10.07
N ALA A 71 0.41 0.55 -11.03
CA ALA A 71 1.52 1.50 -11.06
C ALA A 71 1.19 2.68 -10.14
N VAL A 72 2.11 3.04 -9.23
CA VAL A 72 1.83 4.03 -8.18
C VAL A 72 2.74 5.25 -8.29
N VAL A 73 2.15 6.42 -8.50
CA VAL A 73 2.83 7.70 -8.31
C VAL A 73 2.71 8.10 -6.84
N CYS A 74 3.79 7.89 -6.09
CA CYS A 74 3.92 8.31 -4.70
C CYS A 74 4.23 9.81 -4.67
N THR A 75 3.49 10.59 -3.89
CA THR A 75 3.73 12.03 -3.75
C THR A 75 3.77 12.47 -2.30
N ASP A 76 4.72 13.35 -1.98
CA ASP A 76 4.89 13.91 -0.64
C ASP A 76 5.75 15.18 -0.69
N ILE A 77 5.75 15.96 0.38
CA ILE A 77 6.71 17.06 0.59
C ILE A 77 8.04 16.54 1.14
N ASP A 78 8.05 15.40 1.83
CA ASP A 78 9.25 14.75 2.36
C ASP A 78 9.91 13.88 1.28
N VAL A 79 10.82 14.49 0.53
CA VAL A 79 11.48 13.87 -0.64
C VAL A 79 12.24 12.59 -0.27
N PRO A 80 13.18 12.58 0.68
CA PRO A 80 13.95 11.36 0.97
C PRO A 80 13.08 10.19 1.44
N ALA A 81 12.06 10.46 2.25
CA ALA A 81 11.16 9.41 2.73
C ALA A 81 10.22 8.90 1.62
N GLY A 82 9.73 9.78 0.75
CA GLY A 82 8.92 9.40 -0.40
C GLY A 82 9.67 8.59 -1.45
N GLU A 83 10.92 8.97 -1.76
CA GLU A 83 11.82 8.19 -2.63
C GLU A 83 12.05 6.79 -2.06
N ALA A 84 12.31 6.67 -0.75
CA ALA A 84 12.52 5.38 -0.10
C ALA A 84 11.30 4.45 -0.22
N VAL A 85 10.07 4.99 -0.18
CA VAL A 85 8.84 4.20 -0.38
C VAL A 85 8.73 3.72 -1.83
N ALA A 86 8.94 4.60 -2.81
CA ALA A 86 8.89 4.23 -4.22
C ALA A 86 9.97 3.19 -4.57
N ASP A 87 11.18 3.33 -4.03
CA ASP A 87 12.27 2.38 -4.22
C ASP A 87 11.95 1.02 -3.57
N ALA A 88 11.35 1.01 -2.38
CA ALA A 88 10.92 -0.23 -1.73
C ALA A 88 9.88 -0.99 -2.57
N ILE A 89 8.92 -0.28 -3.17
CA ILE A 89 7.93 -0.88 -4.07
C ILE A 89 8.61 -1.48 -5.30
N GLN A 90 9.52 -0.73 -5.94
CA GLN A 90 10.28 -1.19 -7.11
C GLN A 90 11.15 -2.41 -6.78
N ASN A 91 11.83 -2.41 -5.64
CA ASN A 91 12.65 -3.53 -5.17
C ASN A 91 11.83 -4.81 -4.91
N ASN A 92 10.54 -4.66 -4.60
CA ASN A 92 9.61 -5.77 -4.45
C ASN A 92 8.95 -6.19 -5.78
N GLY A 93 9.39 -5.63 -6.91
CA GLY A 93 8.89 -5.96 -8.25
C GLY A 93 7.63 -5.20 -8.68
N GLY A 94 7.17 -4.24 -7.88
CA GLY A 94 6.08 -3.34 -8.22
C GLY A 94 6.52 -2.20 -9.14
N LYS A 95 5.56 -1.38 -9.58
CA LYS A 95 5.83 -0.18 -10.40
C LYS A 95 5.51 1.04 -9.55
N ALA A 96 6.51 1.89 -9.30
CA ALA A 96 6.29 3.15 -8.60
C ALA A 96 7.26 4.23 -9.06
N THR A 97 6.84 5.49 -8.93
CA THR A 97 7.67 6.69 -9.05
C THR A 97 7.38 7.62 -7.90
N PHE A 98 8.35 8.47 -7.52
CA PHE A 98 8.14 9.53 -6.54
C PHE A 98 8.10 10.92 -7.21
N MET A 99 7.25 11.81 -6.71
CA MET A 99 7.27 13.24 -7.02
C MET A 99 7.14 14.09 -5.75
N ALA A 100 8.01 15.10 -5.64
CA ALA A 100 7.86 16.15 -4.64
C ALA A 100 6.59 16.94 -4.93
N HIS A 101 5.67 16.99 -3.95
CA HIS A 101 4.34 17.56 -4.15
C HIS A 101 3.83 18.20 -2.86
N ASN A 102 3.62 19.52 -2.91
CA ASN A 102 2.76 20.21 -1.95
C ASN A 102 1.33 20.22 -2.50
N VAL A 103 0.42 19.49 -1.86
CA VAL A 103 -0.97 19.34 -2.31
C VAL A 103 -1.75 20.65 -2.35
N THR A 104 -1.31 21.70 -1.64
CA THR A 104 -1.96 23.02 -1.71
C THR A 104 -1.59 23.83 -2.96
N SER A 105 -0.75 23.28 -3.85
CA SER A 105 -0.32 23.93 -5.09
C SER A 105 -1.04 23.34 -6.30
N GLU A 106 -1.94 24.13 -6.91
CA GLU A 106 -2.64 23.77 -8.14
C GLU A 106 -1.68 23.44 -9.29
N ASP A 107 -0.65 24.27 -9.51
CA ASP A 107 0.38 24.03 -10.54
C ASP A 107 1.14 22.71 -10.31
N ALA A 108 1.29 22.26 -9.06
CA ALA A 108 1.95 21.00 -8.75
C ALA A 108 1.03 19.81 -9.06
N TRP A 109 -0.28 19.93 -8.81
CA TRP A 109 -1.27 18.94 -9.21
C TRP A 109 -1.28 18.67 -10.70
N GLU A 110 -1.23 19.71 -11.53
CA GLU A 110 -1.18 19.56 -12.99
C GLU A 110 0.04 18.73 -13.42
N LYS A 111 1.20 18.97 -12.80
CA LYS A 111 2.44 18.22 -13.08
C LYS A 111 2.37 16.78 -12.62
N VAL A 112 1.79 16.52 -11.46
CA VAL A 112 1.64 15.16 -10.92
C VAL A 112 0.68 14.33 -11.79
N ALA A 113 -0.47 14.92 -12.17
CA ALA A 113 -1.43 14.27 -13.05
C ALA A 113 -0.84 14.00 -14.44
N ALA A 114 -0.15 14.99 -15.02
CA ALA A 114 0.55 14.82 -16.29
C ALA A 114 1.61 13.71 -16.20
N HIS A 115 2.42 13.69 -15.15
CA HIS A 115 3.44 12.64 -14.95
C HIS A 115 2.84 11.23 -14.87
N ALA A 116 1.71 11.06 -14.19
CA ALA A 116 1.02 9.77 -14.13
C ALA A 116 0.60 9.29 -15.54
N VAL A 117 0.03 10.19 -16.34
CA VAL A 117 -0.37 9.90 -17.73
C VAL A 117 0.83 9.67 -18.63
N ASP A 118 1.88 10.48 -18.53
CA ASP A 118 3.07 10.37 -19.38
C ASP A 118 3.88 9.11 -19.06
N SER A 119 3.95 8.73 -17.78
CA SER A 119 4.73 7.56 -17.33
C SER A 119 3.99 6.24 -17.51
N PHE A 120 2.67 6.25 -17.31
CA PHE A 120 1.88 5.00 -17.22
C PHE A 120 0.66 4.96 -18.13
N GLY A 121 0.41 6.02 -18.89
CA GLY A 121 -0.61 6.10 -19.95
C GLY A 121 -2.00 6.52 -19.50
N GLN A 122 -2.29 6.51 -18.19
CA GLN A 122 -3.62 6.80 -17.65
C GLN A 122 -3.55 7.16 -16.15
N LEU A 123 -4.69 7.57 -15.59
CA LEU A 123 -4.91 7.72 -14.15
C LEU A 123 -6.28 7.11 -13.80
N ASP A 124 -6.31 6.09 -12.94
CA ASP A 124 -7.54 5.40 -12.54
C ASP A 124 -7.93 5.67 -11.10
N ILE A 125 -6.94 5.87 -10.22
CA ILE A 125 -7.12 5.89 -8.77
C ILE A 125 -6.44 7.14 -8.21
N LEU A 126 -7.17 7.87 -7.37
CA LEU A 126 -6.61 8.96 -6.57
C LEU A 126 -6.86 8.67 -5.09
N VAL A 127 -5.79 8.62 -4.31
CA VAL A 127 -5.84 8.49 -2.85
C VAL A 127 -5.39 9.81 -2.24
N ASN A 128 -6.37 10.66 -1.91
CA ASN A 128 -6.17 11.91 -1.18
C ASN A 128 -5.89 11.58 0.30
N ASN A 129 -4.62 11.33 0.62
CA ASN A 129 -4.18 10.90 1.95
C ASN A 129 -3.26 11.92 2.65
N ALA A 130 -2.65 12.86 1.92
CA ALA A 130 -1.95 13.96 2.57
C ALA A 130 -2.87 14.65 3.59
N GLY A 131 -2.35 14.88 4.79
CA GLY A 131 -3.13 15.46 5.87
C GLY A 131 -2.28 15.81 7.08
N ILE A 132 -2.73 16.78 7.86
CA ILE A 132 -2.06 17.23 9.08
C ILE A 132 -3.03 17.34 10.24
N ALA A 133 -2.55 17.10 11.45
CA ALA A 133 -3.30 17.49 12.63
C ALA A 133 -3.09 18.98 12.92
N PRO A 134 -4.13 19.74 13.31
CA PRO A 134 -3.94 21.08 13.84
C PRO A 134 -3.12 21.00 15.14
N PRO A 135 -2.46 22.10 15.55
CA PRO A 135 -1.85 22.19 16.86
C PRO A 135 -2.86 21.82 17.96
N GLY A 136 -2.42 21.04 18.95
CA GLY A 136 -3.27 20.67 20.08
C GLY A 136 -3.54 21.88 20.98
N ALA A 137 -4.68 22.53 20.79
CA ALA A 137 -5.15 23.66 21.60
C ALA A 137 -6.68 23.60 21.77
N PRO A 138 -7.23 24.19 22.85
CA PRO A 138 -8.65 24.53 22.90
C PRO A 138 -9.07 25.35 21.67
N ILE A 139 -10.32 25.24 21.25
CA ILE A 139 -10.77 25.87 20.00
C ILE A 139 -10.70 27.41 20.06
N GLU A 140 -10.92 27.97 21.24
CA GLU A 140 -10.81 29.40 21.53
C GLU A 140 -9.37 29.94 21.49
N ASP A 141 -8.38 29.05 21.62
CA ASP A 141 -6.95 29.38 21.63
C ASP A 141 -6.26 29.01 20.29
N LEU A 142 -7.02 28.46 19.33
CA LEU A 142 -6.48 28.07 18.04
C LEU A 142 -6.28 29.30 17.14
N GLU A 143 -5.02 29.54 16.76
CA GLU A 143 -4.70 30.58 15.79
C GLU A 143 -5.37 30.33 14.45
N LEU A 144 -5.99 31.37 13.88
CA LEU A 144 -6.75 31.27 12.64
C LEU A 144 -5.90 30.76 11.47
N ASP A 145 -4.62 31.11 11.43
CA ASP A 145 -3.71 30.65 10.37
C ASP A 145 -3.39 29.17 10.50
N ALA A 146 -3.31 28.63 11.73
CA ALA A 146 -3.15 27.19 11.94
C ALA A 146 -4.39 26.43 11.47
N TRP A 147 -5.58 26.93 11.80
CA TRP A 147 -6.84 26.39 11.30
C TRP A 147 -6.88 26.39 9.77
N ARG A 148 -6.60 27.55 9.14
CA ARG A 148 -6.59 27.69 7.68
C ARG A 148 -5.61 26.75 7.01
N ASN A 149 -4.42 26.57 7.58
CA ASN A 149 -3.43 25.65 7.03
C ASN A 149 -3.92 24.20 7.07
N THR A 150 -4.54 23.75 8.15
CA THR A 150 -5.16 22.43 8.23
C THR A 150 -6.26 22.27 7.18
N ILE A 151 -7.17 23.25 7.05
CA ILE A 151 -8.23 23.19 6.03
C ILE A 151 -7.66 23.18 4.61
N ALA A 152 -6.63 23.98 4.34
CA ALA A 152 -6.01 24.05 3.03
C ALA A 152 -5.41 22.69 2.60
N ILE A 153 -4.84 21.93 3.54
CA ILE A 153 -4.19 20.64 3.29
C ILE A 153 -5.17 19.47 3.36
N ASP A 154 -6.13 19.48 4.28
CA ASP A 154 -6.99 18.32 4.53
C ASP A 154 -8.28 18.36 3.70
N LEU A 155 -8.68 19.54 3.20
CA LEU A 155 -9.96 19.74 2.53
C LEU A 155 -9.83 20.44 1.18
N ASP A 156 -9.16 21.59 1.08
CA ASP A 156 -9.14 22.36 -0.17
C ASP A 156 -8.23 21.72 -1.23
N SER A 157 -7.29 20.86 -0.84
CA SER A 157 -6.30 20.27 -1.74
C SER A 157 -6.74 19.00 -2.47
N VAL A 158 -8.03 18.63 -2.43
CA VAL A 158 -8.55 17.32 -2.89
C VAL A 158 -8.99 17.29 -4.34
#